data_AF-A0A662JSV7-F1
#
_entry.id   AF-A0A662JSV7-F1
#
_cell.length_a   1.000
_cell.length_b   1.000
_cell.length_c   1.000
_cell.angle_alpha   90.00
_cell.angle_beta   90.00
_cell.angle_gamma   90.00
#
_symmetry.space_group_name_H-M   'P 1'
#
loop_
_entity.id
_entity.type
_entity.pdbx_description
1 polymer ?
#
loop_
_entity_poly.entity_id
_entity_poly.type
_entity_poly.pdbx_seq_one_letter_code
_entity_poly.pdbx_strand_id
1 'polypeptide(L)'
;MFKPLKIWFQLPFFLLHLATCSTAHVSSKDLLRLTLDRYEVISRYVKKTLLLVSLGYGFADAASITMRGVKYLEDFFNRFSRAAETGTDLSEFMHKEYETFMSYYVSDYDKRLIRLRRLSDLFLGLLSLIVFLMVTFIASYMIWSELINYMYLIVPLSTTLLLSMAFSYYISAPVEHIIARSCKGYIKTLKQVSKALAVALIISMLLTCINTAYYITSGLDLIVLALSIISLIISLMTRKVIRRVRALEFEYPSFIKSFTYALSSIPSIREAMRRISVLNFGKLTEVINEVNKRLSLGLNFETSFEPLFKTNSELIKIHTDVLLHCIRVGAPPRKVGDLIVYSFTTHESLRRKKDEIVAYLRGSLIPIHISFGVVVATLFSFMTLSKELVSMIEVPVLLEVPLLQPIPVSLFRLMFYMMYFMMCTVCSLIMYLLEDRNVMIFLYYLSILLIAGLVPYILLELYLPDILKKALIIPIPG
;
A
#
# COMPACT_ATOMS: atom_id res chain seq x y z
N MET A 1 9.19 -5.18 -19.22
CA MET A 1 8.93 -5.89 -17.94
C MET A 1 7.67 -5.42 -17.19
N PHE A 2 7.20 -4.16 -17.30
CA PHE A 2 6.05 -3.64 -16.53
C PHE A 2 4.64 -3.83 -17.13
N LYS A 3 4.53 -3.95 -18.46
CA LYS A 3 3.25 -4.23 -19.14
C LYS A 3 2.56 -5.53 -18.69
N PRO A 4 3.23 -6.69 -18.51
CA PRO A 4 2.55 -7.93 -18.15
C PRO A 4 1.90 -7.88 -16.77
N LEU A 5 2.50 -7.19 -15.79
CA LEU A 5 1.96 -7.11 -14.44
C LEU A 5 0.66 -6.28 -14.39
N LYS A 6 0.63 -5.14 -15.09
CA LYS A 6 -0.59 -4.30 -15.18
C LYS A 6 -1.72 -5.04 -15.91
N ILE A 7 -1.40 -5.82 -16.94
CA ILE A 7 -2.36 -6.65 -17.66
C ILE A 7 -2.95 -7.72 -16.73
N TRP A 8 -2.11 -8.37 -15.92
CA TRP A 8 -2.54 -9.41 -14.97
C TRP A 8 -3.61 -8.94 -13.97
N PHE A 9 -3.52 -7.71 -13.47
CA PHE A 9 -4.52 -7.15 -12.54
C PHE A 9 -5.79 -6.65 -13.23
N GLN A 10 -5.73 -6.31 -14.53
CA GLN A 10 -6.91 -5.87 -15.29
C GLN A 10 -7.70 -7.04 -15.88
N LEU A 11 -7.04 -8.17 -16.07
CA LEU A 11 -7.61 -9.36 -16.72
C LEU A 11 -8.84 -9.96 -16.01
N PRO A 12 -8.90 -10.06 -14.66
CA PRO A 12 -10.11 -10.49 -13.96
C PRO A 12 -11.33 -9.63 -14.30
N PHE A 13 -11.16 -8.31 -14.29
CA PHE A 13 -12.24 -7.37 -14.57
C PHE A 13 -12.64 -7.36 -16.05
N PHE A 14 -11.68 -7.59 -16.95
CA PHE A 14 -11.94 -7.72 -18.39
C PHE A 14 -12.75 -8.99 -18.69
N LEU A 15 -12.33 -10.14 -18.14
CA LEU A 15 -13.04 -11.40 -18.33
C LEU A 15 -14.41 -11.38 -17.65
N LEU A 16 -14.55 -10.75 -16.48
CA LEU A 16 -15.84 -10.51 -15.84
C LEU A 16 -16.79 -9.73 -16.78
N HIS A 17 -16.30 -8.67 -17.42
CA HIS A 17 -17.11 -7.86 -18.33
C HIS A 17 -17.58 -8.69 -19.53
N LEU A 18 -16.68 -9.47 -20.14
CA LEU A 18 -17.05 -10.36 -21.25
C LEU A 18 -18.05 -11.43 -20.79
N ALA A 19 -17.84 -12.06 -19.63
CA ALA A 19 -18.72 -13.09 -19.09
C ALA A 19 -20.10 -12.56 -18.67
N THR A 20 -20.19 -11.32 -18.22
CA THR A 20 -21.46 -10.69 -17.87
C THR A 20 -22.20 -10.21 -19.12
N CYS A 21 -21.52 -9.61 -20.10
CA CYS A 21 -22.13 -9.20 -21.36
C CYS A 21 -22.51 -10.37 -22.28
N SER A 22 -21.80 -11.50 -22.24
CA SER A 22 -22.15 -12.69 -23.04
C SER A 22 -23.50 -13.29 -22.66
N THR A 23 -23.98 -13.07 -21.42
CA THR A 23 -25.31 -13.51 -20.99
C THR A 23 -26.47 -12.82 -21.72
N ALA A 24 -26.21 -11.73 -22.44
CA ALA A 24 -27.18 -11.08 -23.32
C ALA A 24 -27.19 -11.68 -24.76
N HIS A 25 -26.52 -12.81 -24.99
CA HIS A 25 -26.41 -13.48 -26.29
C HIS A 25 -25.92 -12.57 -27.43
N VAL A 26 -24.94 -11.72 -27.11
CA VAL A 26 -24.29 -10.80 -28.06
C VAL A 26 -23.32 -11.57 -28.96
N SER A 27 -23.19 -11.13 -30.22
CA SER A 27 -22.21 -11.70 -31.16
C SER A 27 -20.77 -11.55 -30.64
N SER A 28 -19.87 -12.48 -30.98
CA SER A 28 -18.47 -12.46 -30.51
C SER A 28 -17.72 -11.17 -30.90
N LYS A 29 -18.03 -10.60 -32.07
CA LYS A 29 -17.47 -9.31 -32.54
C LYS A 29 -17.96 -8.15 -31.68
N ASP A 30 -19.27 -8.10 -31.43
CA ASP A 30 -19.87 -7.01 -30.66
C ASP A 30 -19.49 -7.10 -29.18
N LEU A 31 -19.39 -8.31 -28.62
CA LEU A 31 -18.93 -8.54 -27.26
C LEU A 31 -17.54 -7.91 -27.01
N LEU A 32 -16.61 -8.07 -27.94
CA LEU A 32 -15.29 -7.45 -27.84
C LEU A 32 -15.34 -5.93 -28.05
N ARG A 33 -16.20 -5.42 -28.94
CA ARG A 33 -16.38 -3.98 -29.16
C ARG A 33 -16.81 -3.25 -27.89
N LEU A 34 -17.61 -3.90 -27.04
CA LEU A 34 -18.09 -3.35 -25.75
C LEU A 34 -16.95 -3.05 -24.75
N THR A 35 -15.76 -3.61 -24.95
CA THR A 35 -14.60 -3.46 -24.04
C THR A 35 -13.54 -2.47 -24.51
N LEU A 36 -13.75 -1.83 -25.67
CA LEU A 36 -12.72 -1.05 -26.37
C LEU A 36 -12.23 0.22 -25.66
N ASP A 37 -12.99 0.78 -24.72
CA ASP A 37 -12.63 2.06 -24.08
C ASP A 37 -12.33 1.95 -22.58
N ARG A 38 -12.47 0.76 -21.98
CA ARG A 38 -12.47 0.62 -20.50
C ARG A 38 -11.18 0.07 -19.90
N TYR A 39 -10.38 -0.69 -20.66
CA TYR A 39 -9.26 -1.47 -20.12
C TYR A 39 -7.87 -1.03 -20.63
N GLU A 40 -7.70 0.23 -21.03
CA GLU A 40 -6.46 0.91 -21.46
C GLU A 40 -5.46 0.07 -22.27
N VAL A 41 -4.70 -0.81 -21.59
CA VAL A 41 -3.69 -1.68 -22.20
C VAL A 41 -4.35 -2.81 -22.97
N ILE A 42 -5.31 -3.53 -22.36
CA ILE A 42 -6.02 -4.66 -22.98
C ILE A 42 -6.84 -4.14 -24.17
N SER A 43 -7.55 -3.04 -23.98
CA SER A 43 -8.34 -2.39 -25.03
C SER A 43 -7.54 -2.07 -26.30
N ARG A 44 -6.26 -1.69 -26.19
CA ARG A 44 -5.39 -1.47 -27.36
C ARG A 44 -5.10 -2.77 -28.12
N TYR A 45 -4.91 -3.88 -27.42
CA TYR A 45 -4.75 -5.19 -28.06
C TYR A 45 -6.04 -5.62 -28.74
N VAL A 46 -7.17 -5.57 -28.02
CA VAL A 46 -8.50 -5.90 -28.56
C VAL A 46 -8.83 -5.07 -29.80
N LYS A 47 -8.56 -3.76 -29.77
CA LYS A 47 -8.79 -2.86 -30.92
C LYS A 47 -7.98 -3.30 -32.15
N LYS A 48 -6.70 -3.64 -31.97
CA LYS A 48 -5.86 -4.13 -33.05
C LYS A 48 -6.36 -5.47 -33.59
N THR A 49 -6.77 -6.39 -32.72
CA THR A 49 -7.33 -7.68 -33.11
C THR A 49 -8.61 -7.49 -33.93
N LEU A 50 -9.53 -6.64 -33.46
CA LEU A 50 -10.76 -6.34 -34.19
C LEU A 50 -10.52 -5.65 -35.54
N LEU A 51 -9.48 -4.81 -35.65
CA LEU A 51 -9.08 -4.21 -36.94
C LEU A 51 -8.58 -5.27 -37.92
N LEU A 52 -7.73 -6.21 -37.50
CA LEU A 52 -7.29 -7.30 -38.37
C LEU A 52 -8.45 -8.22 -38.78
N VAL A 53 -9.37 -8.51 -37.86
CA VAL A 53 -10.59 -9.27 -38.17
C VAL A 53 -11.47 -8.52 -39.18
N SER A 54 -11.53 -7.19 -39.11
CA SER A 54 -12.24 -6.39 -40.11
C SER A 54 -11.56 -6.38 -41.49
N LEU A 55 -10.27 -6.71 -41.56
CA LEU A 55 -9.50 -6.88 -42.80
C LEU A 55 -9.58 -8.30 -43.38
N GLY A 56 -10.37 -9.19 -42.79
CA GLY A 56 -10.60 -10.54 -43.29
C GLY A 56 -9.74 -11.64 -42.66
N TYR A 57 -8.89 -11.32 -41.68
CA TYR A 57 -8.15 -12.33 -40.92
C TYR A 57 -9.08 -13.11 -39.98
N GLY A 58 -8.79 -14.40 -39.77
CA GLY A 58 -9.42 -15.22 -38.73
C GLY A 58 -9.16 -14.65 -37.34
N PHE A 59 -10.09 -14.88 -36.40
CA PHE A 59 -9.98 -14.34 -35.03
C PHE A 59 -8.71 -14.86 -34.31
N ALA A 60 -8.39 -16.15 -34.46
CA ALA A 60 -7.18 -16.77 -33.91
C ALA A 60 -5.90 -16.18 -34.54
N ASP A 61 -5.85 -16.02 -35.87
CA ASP A 61 -4.70 -15.46 -36.57
C ASP A 61 -4.47 -14.00 -36.19
N ALA A 62 -5.53 -13.20 -36.13
CA ALA A 62 -5.47 -11.82 -35.68
C ALA A 62 -4.97 -11.70 -34.23
N ALA A 63 -5.39 -12.61 -33.34
CA ALA A 63 -4.96 -12.63 -31.95
C ALA A 63 -3.47 -13.01 -31.81
N SER A 64 -3.03 -14.07 -32.49
CA SER A 64 -1.62 -14.52 -32.46
C SER A 64 -0.64 -13.49 -33.01
N ILE A 65 -1.09 -12.60 -33.92
CA ILE A 65 -0.27 -11.49 -34.43
C ILE A 65 -0.25 -10.32 -33.42
N THR A 66 -1.40 -9.97 -32.86
CA THR A 66 -1.53 -8.74 -32.04
C THR A 66 -1.10 -8.91 -30.60
N MET A 67 -1.20 -10.11 -30.04
CA MET A 67 -1.01 -10.40 -28.62
C MET A 67 0.33 -11.08 -28.31
N ARG A 68 1.28 -11.11 -29.27
CA ARG A 68 2.64 -11.62 -29.06
C ARG A 68 3.28 -10.96 -27.84
N GLY A 69 3.58 -11.79 -26.83
CA GLY A 69 4.20 -11.35 -25.57
C GLY A 69 3.28 -11.38 -24.35
N VAL A 70 1.99 -11.71 -24.50
CA VAL A 70 1.07 -11.96 -23.37
C VAL A 70 0.41 -13.33 -23.53
N LYS A 71 1.15 -14.38 -23.17
CA LYS A 71 0.79 -15.79 -23.41
C LYS A 71 -0.66 -16.13 -23.00
N TYR A 72 -1.09 -15.71 -21.80
CA TYR A 72 -2.46 -16.00 -21.35
C TYR A 72 -3.52 -15.38 -22.26
N LEU A 73 -3.33 -14.11 -22.66
CA LEU A 73 -4.33 -13.40 -23.47
C LEU A 73 -4.41 -14.04 -24.87
N GLU A 74 -3.26 -14.38 -25.45
CA GLU A 74 -3.19 -15.14 -26.71
C GLU A 74 -3.92 -16.48 -26.61
N ASP A 75 -3.63 -17.28 -25.56
CA ASP A 75 -4.27 -18.57 -25.33
C ASP A 75 -5.80 -18.43 -25.13
N PHE A 76 -6.24 -17.41 -24.38
CA PHE A 76 -7.66 -17.08 -24.20
C PHE A 76 -8.32 -16.74 -25.54
N PHE A 77 -7.73 -15.85 -26.34
CA PHE A 77 -8.31 -15.45 -27.63
C PHE A 77 -8.35 -16.60 -28.63
N ASN A 78 -7.37 -17.51 -28.61
CA ASN A 78 -7.40 -18.73 -29.40
C ASN A 78 -8.56 -19.65 -28.98
N ARG A 79 -8.79 -19.84 -27.68
CA ARG A 79 -9.95 -20.58 -27.17
C ARG A 79 -11.28 -19.88 -27.54
N PHE A 80 -11.33 -18.56 -27.41
CA PHE A 80 -12.49 -17.73 -27.74
C PHE A 80 -12.85 -17.79 -29.23
N SER A 81 -11.86 -17.75 -30.13
CA SER A 81 -12.05 -17.90 -31.58
C SER A 81 -12.68 -19.25 -31.91
N ARG A 82 -12.11 -20.32 -31.35
CA ARG A 82 -12.62 -21.68 -31.57
C ARG A 82 -14.06 -21.82 -31.06
N ALA A 83 -14.36 -21.30 -29.87
CA ALA A 83 -15.71 -21.31 -29.32
C ALA A 83 -16.72 -20.53 -30.19
N ALA A 84 -16.28 -19.41 -30.79
CA ALA A 84 -17.08 -18.62 -31.71
C ALA A 84 -17.31 -19.32 -33.07
N GLU A 85 -16.32 -20.07 -33.57
CA GLU A 85 -16.40 -20.82 -34.83
C GLU A 85 -17.23 -22.11 -34.71
N THR A 86 -17.15 -22.80 -33.58
CA THR A 86 -17.85 -24.07 -33.35
C THR A 86 -19.32 -23.92 -32.96
N GLY A 87 -19.83 -22.69 -32.84
CA GLY A 87 -21.23 -22.41 -32.48
C GLY A 87 -21.59 -22.78 -31.05
N THR A 88 -20.60 -22.94 -30.15
CA THR A 88 -20.84 -23.16 -28.71
C THR A 88 -21.57 -21.96 -28.08
N ASP A 89 -22.37 -22.20 -27.03
CA ASP A 89 -22.97 -21.09 -26.29
C ASP A 89 -21.87 -20.21 -25.69
N LEU A 90 -21.75 -18.99 -26.23
CA LEU A 90 -20.75 -18.03 -25.82
C LEU A 90 -20.91 -17.64 -24.35
N SER A 91 -22.15 -17.67 -23.83
CA SER A 91 -22.41 -17.42 -22.42
C SER A 91 -21.78 -18.48 -21.54
N GLU A 92 -22.04 -19.77 -21.80
CA GLU A 92 -21.46 -20.89 -21.07
C GLU A 92 -19.94 -20.93 -21.16
N PHE A 93 -19.37 -20.74 -22.37
CA PHE A 93 -17.93 -20.67 -22.58
C PHE A 93 -17.29 -19.59 -21.71
N MET A 94 -17.81 -18.36 -21.77
CA MET A 94 -17.23 -17.24 -21.03
C MET A 94 -17.36 -17.39 -19.51
N HIS A 95 -18.47 -17.98 -19.03
CA HIS A 95 -18.66 -18.26 -17.61
C HIS A 95 -17.60 -19.25 -17.11
N LYS A 96 -17.44 -20.39 -17.80
CA LYS A 96 -16.46 -21.42 -17.46
C LYS A 96 -15.03 -20.91 -17.53
N GLU A 97 -14.71 -20.12 -18.55
CA GLU A 97 -13.39 -19.50 -18.73
C GLU A 97 -13.11 -18.50 -17.60
N TYR A 98 -14.10 -17.71 -17.18
CA TYR A 98 -13.97 -16.79 -16.04
C TYR A 98 -13.75 -17.54 -14.71
N GLU A 99 -14.53 -18.58 -14.41
CA GLU A 99 -14.35 -19.37 -13.18
C GLU A 99 -12.98 -20.07 -13.14
N THR A 100 -12.56 -20.65 -14.26
CA THR A 100 -11.25 -21.30 -14.40
C THR A 100 -10.13 -20.29 -14.19
N PHE A 101 -10.24 -19.11 -14.81
CA PHE A 101 -9.27 -18.04 -14.63
C PHE A 101 -9.23 -17.52 -13.19
N MET A 102 -10.39 -17.30 -12.56
CA MET A 102 -10.45 -16.80 -11.18
C MET A 102 -9.84 -17.79 -10.20
N SER A 103 -10.05 -19.10 -10.41
CA SER A 103 -9.42 -20.15 -9.61
C SER A 103 -7.89 -20.11 -9.74
N TYR A 104 -7.38 -19.97 -10.96
CA TYR A 104 -5.95 -19.79 -11.21
C TYR A 104 -5.41 -18.49 -10.58
N TYR A 105 -6.16 -17.39 -10.72
CA TYR A 105 -5.80 -16.08 -10.20
C TYR A 105 -5.68 -16.09 -8.67
N VAL A 106 -6.66 -16.68 -7.97
CA VAL A 106 -6.65 -16.84 -6.51
C VAL A 106 -5.43 -17.67 -6.09
N SER A 107 -5.15 -18.78 -6.77
CA SER A 107 -3.99 -19.63 -6.47
C SER A 107 -2.65 -18.90 -6.67
N ASP A 108 -2.47 -18.17 -7.78
CA ASP A 108 -1.26 -17.37 -8.03
C ASP A 108 -1.13 -16.23 -7.01
N TYR A 109 -2.24 -15.60 -6.63
CA TYR A 109 -2.26 -14.55 -5.62
C TYR A 109 -1.85 -15.09 -4.25
N ASP A 110 -2.39 -16.23 -3.82
CA ASP A 110 -2.00 -16.86 -2.55
C ASP A 110 -0.51 -17.23 -2.53
N LYS A 111 0.03 -17.75 -3.65
CA LYS A 111 1.49 -17.98 -3.79
C LYS A 111 2.30 -16.69 -3.67
N ARG A 112 1.81 -15.57 -4.19
CA ARG A 112 2.44 -14.24 -4.02
C ARG A 112 2.37 -13.76 -2.58
N LEU A 113 1.25 -13.94 -1.90
CA LEU A 113 1.11 -13.60 -0.49
C LEU A 113 2.07 -14.40 0.40
N ILE A 114 2.22 -15.70 0.16
CA ILE A 114 3.21 -16.53 0.88
C ILE A 114 4.64 -16.03 0.64
N ARG A 115 4.99 -15.66 -0.61
CA ARG A 115 6.30 -15.04 -0.90
C ARG A 115 6.46 -13.71 -0.18
N LEU A 116 5.43 -12.87 -0.17
CA LEU A 116 5.43 -11.57 0.48
C LEU A 116 5.58 -11.70 2.01
N ARG A 117 4.94 -12.70 2.61
CA ARG A 117 5.07 -13.01 4.04
C ARG A 117 6.49 -13.43 4.38
N ARG A 118 7.07 -14.37 3.62
CA ARG A 118 8.48 -14.76 3.81
C ARG A 118 9.44 -13.57 3.65
N LEU A 119 9.20 -12.71 2.66
CA LEU A 119 9.98 -11.48 2.49
C LEU A 119 9.81 -10.52 3.68
N SER A 120 8.64 -10.51 4.32
CA SER A 120 8.37 -9.76 5.56
C SER A 120 9.18 -10.28 6.73
N ASP A 121 9.23 -11.59 6.91
CA ASP A 121 10.01 -12.22 7.98
C ASP A 121 11.52 -11.95 7.79
N LEU A 122 12.02 -12.08 6.56
CA LEU A 122 13.42 -11.75 6.23
C LEU A 122 13.75 -10.27 6.47
N PHE A 123 12.85 -9.37 6.09
CA PHE A 123 13.02 -7.94 6.27
C PHE A 123 13.07 -7.55 7.76
N LEU A 124 12.17 -8.10 8.58
CA LEU A 124 12.16 -7.85 10.02
C LEU A 124 13.41 -8.40 10.71
N GLY A 125 13.89 -9.58 10.29
CA GLY A 125 15.16 -10.13 10.76
C GLY A 125 16.35 -9.23 10.41
N LEU A 126 16.40 -8.72 9.18
CA LEU A 126 17.44 -7.81 8.71
C LEU A 126 17.42 -6.46 9.44
N LEU A 127 16.24 -5.89 9.71
CA LEU A 127 16.10 -4.69 10.54
C LEU A 127 16.64 -4.90 11.95
N SER A 128 16.29 -6.03 12.58
CA SER A 128 16.75 -6.36 13.93
C SER A 128 18.27 -6.57 13.97
N LEU A 129 18.84 -7.18 12.93
CA LEU A 129 20.28 -7.34 12.77
C LEU A 129 20.99 -5.99 12.65
N ILE A 130 20.47 -5.05 11.86
CA ILE A 130 21.07 -3.72 11.71
C ILE A 130 21.06 -2.95 13.03
N VAL A 131 19.93 -2.99 13.76
CA VAL A 131 19.83 -2.38 15.09
C VAL A 131 20.85 -3.00 16.05
N PHE A 132 20.92 -4.33 16.10
CA PHE A 132 21.86 -5.05 16.95
C PHE A 132 23.32 -4.73 16.62
N LEU A 133 23.68 -4.74 15.33
CA LEU A 133 25.02 -4.38 14.89
C LEU A 133 25.35 -2.96 15.34
N MET A 134 24.45 -1.99 15.14
CA MET A 134 24.72 -0.62 15.55
C MET A 134 25.04 -0.51 17.04
N VAL A 135 24.17 -1.08 17.88
CA VAL A 135 24.31 -1.07 19.35
C VAL A 135 25.64 -1.71 19.75
N THR A 136 25.97 -2.85 19.14
CA THR A 136 27.22 -3.57 19.40
C THR A 136 28.44 -2.74 19.00
N PHE A 137 28.43 -2.08 17.84
CA PHE A 137 29.55 -1.25 17.42
C PHE A 137 29.72 -0.01 18.29
N ILE A 138 28.63 0.62 18.73
CA ILE A 138 28.69 1.75 19.67
C ILE A 138 29.30 1.28 21.00
N ALA A 139 28.83 0.17 21.55
CA ALA A 139 29.34 -0.39 22.80
C ALA A 139 30.81 -0.82 22.68
N SER A 140 31.18 -1.51 21.60
CA SER A 140 32.56 -1.95 21.36
C SER A 140 33.53 -0.80 21.19
N TYR A 141 33.11 0.31 20.58
CA TYR A 141 33.94 1.51 20.49
C TYR A 141 34.31 2.07 21.87
N MET A 142 33.42 1.95 22.87
CA MET A 142 33.73 2.40 24.23
C MET A 142 34.91 1.66 24.86
N ILE A 143 35.21 0.45 24.38
CA ILE A 143 36.33 -0.37 24.85
C ILE A 143 37.52 -0.22 23.91
N TRP A 144 37.27 -0.13 22.60
CA TRP A 144 38.28 -0.15 21.54
C TRP A 144 38.10 1.02 20.56
N SER A 145 38.87 2.09 20.74
CA SER A 145 38.74 3.35 19.99
C SER A 145 39.11 3.25 18.50
N GLU A 146 39.92 2.27 18.10
CA GLU A 146 40.33 2.05 16.69
C GLU A 146 39.17 1.59 15.78
N LEU A 147 38.03 1.17 16.35
CA LEU A 147 36.87 0.68 15.58
C LEU A 147 36.10 1.77 14.83
N ILE A 148 36.44 3.05 15.01
CA ILE A 148 35.72 4.20 14.42
C ILE A 148 35.69 4.16 12.89
N ASN A 149 36.75 3.66 12.25
CA ASN A 149 36.84 3.58 10.79
C ASN A 149 35.86 2.57 10.19
N TYR A 150 35.61 1.46 10.89
CA TYR A 150 34.65 0.45 10.46
C TYR A 150 33.20 0.94 10.60
N MET A 151 32.95 1.90 11.49
CA MET A 151 31.64 2.49 11.68
C MET A 151 31.16 3.30 10.47
N TYR A 152 32.05 3.98 9.76
CA TYR A 152 31.72 4.67 8.51
C TYR A 152 31.31 3.71 7.38
N LEU A 153 31.74 2.44 7.42
CA LEU A 153 31.38 1.42 6.44
C LEU A 153 29.99 0.79 6.71
N ILE A 154 29.60 0.69 7.98
CA ILE A 154 28.36 0.00 8.39
C ILE A 154 27.12 0.75 7.94
N VAL A 155 27.11 2.08 8.04
CA VAL A 155 25.97 2.90 7.62
C VAL A 155 25.65 2.65 6.13
N PRO A 156 26.55 2.86 5.16
CA PRO A 156 26.26 2.60 3.74
C PRO A 156 25.98 1.12 3.44
N LEU A 157 26.61 0.18 4.14
CA LEU A 157 26.30 -1.25 3.97
C LEU A 157 24.87 -1.58 4.41
N SER A 158 24.44 -1.07 5.56
CA SER A 158 23.08 -1.25 6.06
C SER A 158 22.03 -0.60 5.15
N THR A 159 22.33 0.60 4.61
CA THR A 159 21.41 1.31 3.71
C THR A 159 21.24 0.58 2.38
N THR A 160 22.32 0.05 1.80
CA THR A 160 22.28 -0.73 0.55
C THR A 160 21.49 -2.03 0.72
N LEU A 161 21.68 -2.74 1.83
CA LEU A 161 20.91 -3.93 2.17
C LEU A 161 19.41 -3.61 2.30
N LEU A 162 19.04 -2.55 3.03
CA LEU A 162 17.64 -2.14 3.18
C LEU A 162 17.00 -1.72 1.84
N LEU A 163 17.72 -1.00 0.99
CA LEU A 163 17.24 -0.62 -0.35
C LEU A 163 17.04 -1.83 -1.27
N SER A 164 17.94 -2.83 -1.19
CA SER A 164 17.78 -4.09 -1.94
C SER A 164 16.50 -4.85 -1.53
N MET A 165 16.13 -4.78 -0.25
CA MET A 165 14.86 -5.32 0.24
C MET A 165 13.67 -4.52 -0.31
N ALA A 166 13.74 -3.18 -0.27
CA ALA A 166 12.69 -2.34 -0.85
C ALA A 166 12.47 -2.62 -2.35
N PHE A 167 13.54 -2.87 -3.10
CA PHE A 167 13.47 -3.30 -4.49
C PHE A 167 12.81 -4.69 -4.64
N SER A 168 13.12 -5.63 -3.76
CA SER A 168 12.48 -6.95 -3.72
C SER A 168 10.96 -6.86 -3.49
N TYR A 169 10.53 -5.93 -2.62
CA TYR A 169 9.12 -5.62 -2.41
C TYR A 169 8.47 -5.00 -3.64
N TYR A 170 9.17 -4.08 -4.31
CA TYR A 170 8.67 -3.42 -5.51
C TYR A 170 8.31 -4.41 -6.63
N ILE A 171 9.08 -5.50 -6.76
CA ILE A 171 8.85 -6.58 -7.73
C ILE A 171 7.74 -7.53 -7.26
N SER A 172 7.70 -7.86 -5.97
CA SER A 172 6.86 -8.93 -5.44
C SER A 172 5.45 -8.49 -5.05
N ALA A 173 5.27 -7.25 -4.59
CA ALA A 173 4.01 -6.76 -4.07
C ALA A 173 2.96 -6.58 -5.19
N PRO A 174 1.75 -7.14 -5.04
CA PRO A 174 0.68 -6.96 -6.02
C PRO A 174 0.24 -5.49 -6.08
N VAL A 175 0.00 -4.98 -7.29
CA VAL A 175 -0.41 -3.58 -7.49
C VAL A 175 -1.92 -3.51 -7.49
N GLU A 176 -2.49 -3.09 -6.38
CA GLU A 176 -3.91 -2.82 -6.23
C GLU A 176 -4.10 -1.41 -5.73
N HIS A 177 -5.14 -0.72 -6.20
CA HIS A 177 -5.55 0.53 -5.56
C HIS A 177 -6.87 0.37 -4.80
N ILE A 178 -6.87 0.84 -3.55
CA ILE A 178 -8.07 0.96 -2.71
C ILE A 178 -8.76 2.28 -3.06
N ILE A 179 -7.98 3.37 -3.06
CA ILE A 179 -8.46 4.69 -3.46
C ILE A 179 -8.37 4.82 -4.98
N ALA A 180 -9.51 5.13 -5.61
CA ALA A 180 -9.59 5.33 -7.05
C ALA A 180 -8.61 6.40 -7.55
N ARG A 181 -7.94 6.16 -8.69
CA ARG A 181 -6.95 7.10 -9.26
C ARG A 181 -7.52 8.47 -9.60
N SER A 182 -8.77 8.52 -10.04
CA SER A 182 -9.50 9.76 -10.32
C SER A 182 -10.26 10.21 -9.07
N CYS A 183 -9.54 10.87 -8.14
CA CYS A 183 -10.11 11.52 -6.98
C CYS A 183 -10.30 13.02 -7.24
N LYS A 184 -11.46 13.57 -6.87
CA LYS A 184 -11.76 15.01 -6.94
C LYS A 184 -11.96 15.59 -5.52
N GLY A 185 -11.86 16.91 -5.40
CA GLY A 185 -12.14 17.63 -4.16
C GLY A 185 -11.15 17.33 -3.02
N TYR A 186 -11.69 17.11 -1.82
CA TYR A 186 -10.96 16.99 -0.55
C TYR A 186 -9.82 15.95 -0.56
N ILE A 187 -9.98 14.82 -1.26
CA ILE A 187 -8.91 13.79 -1.31
C ILE A 187 -7.70 14.27 -2.13
N LYS A 188 -7.94 15.09 -3.17
CA LYS A 188 -6.86 15.67 -4.00
C LYS A 188 -6.04 16.66 -3.18
N THR A 189 -6.69 17.53 -2.42
CA THR A 189 -6.00 18.49 -1.54
C THR A 189 -5.22 17.77 -0.45
N LEU A 190 -5.83 16.76 0.20
CA LEU A 190 -5.15 15.93 1.19
C LEU A 190 -3.89 15.24 0.62
N LYS A 191 -3.96 14.74 -0.63
CA LYS A 191 -2.81 14.15 -1.32
C LYS A 191 -1.71 15.18 -1.58
N GLN A 192 -2.05 16.40 -2.01
CA GLN A 192 -1.09 17.47 -2.24
C GLN A 192 -0.40 17.92 -0.94
N VAL A 193 -1.17 18.15 0.12
CA VAL A 193 -0.65 18.48 1.45
C VAL A 193 0.25 17.36 1.97
N SER A 194 -0.15 16.10 1.81
CA SER A 194 0.68 14.97 2.25
C SER A 194 2.02 14.89 1.50
N LYS A 195 2.04 15.28 0.22
CA LYS A 195 3.28 15.34 -0.57
C LYS A 195 4.19 16.46 -0.09
N ALA A 196 3.64 17.65 0.17
CA ALA A 196 4.40 18.78 0.68
C ALA A 196 5.02 18.44 2.05
N LEU A 197 4.26 17.83 2.95
CA LEU A 197 4.75 17.41 4.27
C LEU A 197 5.78 16.29 4.20
N ALA A 198 5.60 15.31 3.31
CA ALA A 198 6.60 14.26 3.12
C ALA A 198 7.95 14.84 2.66
N VAL A 199 7.92 15.81 1.73
CA VAL A 199 9.12 16.52 1.28
C VAL A 199 9.73 17.36 2.40
N ALA A 200 8.91 18.11 3.14
CA ALA A 200 9.37 18.90 4.28
C ALA A 200 10.02 18.02 5.37
N LEU A 201 9.46 16.84 5.65
CA LEU A 201 10.04 15.87 6.58
C LEU A 201 11.41 15.37 6.10
N ILE A 202 11.53 14.96 4.84
CA ILE A 202 12.81 14.51 4.28
C ILE A 202 13.87 15.62 4.36
N ILE A 203 13.49 16.86 4.02
CA ILE A 203 14.39 18.03 4.13
C ILE A 203 14.80 18.26 5.59
N SER A 204 13.87 18.18 6.54
CA SER A 204 14.16 18.36 7.97
C SER A 204 15.12 17.29 8.52
N MET A 205 15.01 16.03 8.06
CA MET A 205 15.95 14.97 8.40
C MET A 205 17.35 15.26 7.88
N LEU A 206 17.47 15.66 6.60
CA LEU A 206 18.75 16.01 6.00
C LEU A 206 19.40 17.19 6.71
N LEU A 207 18.63 18.25 7.00
CA LEU A 207 19.11 19.40 7.76
C LEU A 207 19.59 19.00 9.16
N THR A 208 18.90 18.09 9.84
CA THR A 208 19.30 17.58 11.16
C THR A 208 20.63 16.83 11.09
N CYS A 209 20.83 16.01 10.05
CA CYS A 209 22.11 15.32 9.84
C CYS A 209 23.24 16.32 9.54
N ILE A 210 23.04 17.28 8.63
CA ILE A 210 24.04 18.31 8.29
C ILE A 210 24.41 19.12 9.54
N ASN A 211 23.40 19.57 10.29
CA ASN A 211 23.61 20.32 11.52
C ASN A 211 24.39 19.54 12.59
N THR A 212 24.11 18.24 12.73
CA THR A 212 24.84 17.37 13.67
C THR A 212 26.29 17.14 13.21
N ALA A 213 26.55 17.14 11.90
CA ALA A 213 27.90 17.02 11.35
C ALA A 213 28.76 18.29 11.54
N TYR A 214 28.15 19.48 11.46
CA TYR A 214 28.85 20.77 11.56
C TYR A 214 28.67 21.49 12.90
N TYR A 215 27.96 20.91 13.86
CA TYR A 215 27.71 21.47 15.21
C TYR A 215 27.11 22.88 15.20
N ILE A 216 26.21 23.17 14.25
CA ILE A 216 25.71 24.53 14.03
C ILE A 216 24.79 24.97 15.18
N THR A 217 23.75 24.19 15.50
CA THR A 217 22.73 24.54 16.51
C THR A 217 22.18 23.28 17.21
N SER A 218 21.88 23.33 18.50
CA SER A 218 21.15 22.26 19.20
C SER A 218 19.64 22.31 18.92
N GLY A 219 18.97 21.15 18.84
CA GLY A 219 17.50 21.07 18.88
C GLY A 219 16.77 20.91 17.54
N LEU A 220 17.44 20.65 16.41
CA LEU A 220 16.76 20.41 15.12
C LEU A 220 15.97 19.08 15.09
N ASP A 221 16.35 18.12 15.92
CA ASP A 221 15.62 16.89 16.20
C ASP A 221 14.20 17.14 16.73
N LEU A 222 14.01 18.20 17.54
CA LEU A 222 12.68 18.63 17.99
C LEU A 222 11.82 19.16 16.83
N ILE A 223 12.43 19.77 15.81
CA ILE A 223 11.71 20.21 14.61
C ILE A 223 11.23 19.01 13.80
N VAL A 224 12.08 17.98 13.64
CA VAL A 224 11.68 16.72 12.99
C VAL A 224 10.52 16.08 13.76
N LEU A 225 10.58 16.05 15.09
CA LEU A 225 9.52 15.52 15.92
C LEU A 225 8.21 16.31 15.77
N ALA A 226 8.27 17.65 15.89
CA ALA A 226 7.10 18.51 15.75
C ALA A 226 6.43 18.35 14.37
N LEU A 227 7.23 18.34 13.30
CA LEU A 227 6.73 18.13 11.94
C LEU A 227 6.16 16.72 11.74
N SER A 228 6.73 15.71 12.42
CA SER A 228 6.21 14.34 12.41
C SER A 228 4.84 14.26 13.09
N ILE A 229 4.63 14.96 14.20
CA ILE A 229 3.33 15.01 14.90
C ILE A 229 2.27 15.69 14.01
N ILE A 230 2.59 16.84 13.41
CA ILE A 230 1.69 17.53 12.46
C ILE A 230 1.33 16.60 11.29
N SER A 231 2.34 15.93 10.73
CA SER A 231 2.17 14.98 9.63
C SER A 231 1.29 13.79 10.03
N LEU A 232 1.46 13.26 11.24
CA LEU A 232 0.63 12.16 11.76
C LEU A 232 -0.84 12.58 11.85
N ILE A 233 -1.14 13.77 12.37
CA ILE A 233 -2.52 14.29 12.49
C ILE A 233 -3.20 14.31 11.11
N ILE A 234 -2.50 14.83 10.10
CA ILE A 234 -3.01 14.91 8.73
C ILE A 234 -3.17 13.50 8.13
N SER A 235 -2.21 12.62 8.36
CA SER A 235 -2.25 11.23 7.91
C SER A 235 -3.32 10.38 8.60
N LEU A 236 -3.76 10.73 9.81
CA LEU A 236 -4.92 10.08 10.47
C LEU A 236 -6.22 10.36 9.70
N MET A 237 -6.34 11.52 9.03
CA MET A 237 -7.46 11.80 8.15
C MET A 237 -7.49 10.83 6.96
N THR A 238 -6.32 10.50 6.40
CA THR A 238 -6.20 9.47 5.35
C THR A 238 -6.70 8.11 5.84
N ARG A 239 -6.33 7.69 7.05
CA ARG A 239 -6.82 6.43 7.64
C ARG A 239 -8.34 6.43 7.78
N LYS A 240 -8.95 7.55 8.16
CA LYS A 240 -10.42 7.69 8.19
C LYS A 240 -11.04 7.52 6.80
N VAL A 241 -10.45 8.11 5.76
CA VAL A 241 -10.90 7.95 4.37
C VAL A 241 -10.84 6.47 3.95
N ILE A 242 -9.71 5.79 4.16
CA ILE A 242 -9.55 4.37 3.81
C ILE A 242 -10.57 3.50 4.56
N ARG A 243 -10.77 3.72 5.86
CA ARG A 243 -11.77 3.00 6.65
C ARG A 243 -13.20 3.24 6.16
N ARG A 244 -13.51 4.46 5.72
CA ARG A 244 -14.81 4.79 5.12
C ARG A 244 -15.01 4.01 3.82
N VAL A 245 -14.03 4.03 2.93
CA VAL A 245 -14.06 3.31 1.65
C VAL A 245 -14.27 1.81 1.87
N ARG A 246 -13.50 1.19 2.76
CA ARG A 246 -13.66 -0.24 3.09
C ARG A 246 -15.03 -0.59 3.66
N ALA A 247 -15.59 0.29 4.49
CA ALA A 247 -16.92 0.09 5.03
C ALA A 247 -18.04 0.27 3.98
N LEU A 248 -17.81 1.04 2.92
CA LEU A 248 -18.71 1.08 1.75
C LEU A 248 -18.56 -0.18 0.90
N GLU A 249 -17.33 -0.66 0.70
CA GLU A 249 -17.05 -1.89 -0.04
C GLU A 249 -17.71 -3.10 0.63
N PHE A 250 -17.67 -3.20 1.95
CA PHE A 250 -18.27 -4.29 2.71
C PHE A 250 -19.78 -4.46 2.46
N GLU A 251 -20.51 -3.35 2.32
CA GLU A 251 -21.97 -3.35 2.13
C GLU A 251 -22.39 -3.50 0.65
N TYR A 252 -21.45 -3.30 -0.28
CA TYR A 252 -21.71 -3.25 -1.71
C TYR A 252 -22.26 -4.57 -2.30
N PRO A 253 -21.74 -5.77 -1.96
CA PRO A 253 -22.29 -7.03 -2.47
C PRO A 253 -23.77 -7.24 -2.12
N SER A 254 -24.17 -6.89 -0.89
CA SER A 254 -25.56 -6.98 -0.43
C SER A 254 -26.49 -6.07 -1.24
N PHE A 255 -26.03 -4.85 -1.55
CA PHE A 255 -26.74 -3.95 -2.45
C PHE A 255 -26.89 -4.54 -3.86
N ILE A 256 -25.80 -5.01 -4.47
CA ILE A 256 -25.85 -5.54 -5.84
C ILE A 256 -26.78 -6.74 -5.95
N LYS A 257 -26.70 -7.68 -4.99
CA LYS A 257 -27.58 -8.83 -4.93
C LYS A 257 -29.05 -8.42 -4.83
N SER A 258 -29.38 -7.50 -3.92
CA SER A 258 -30.75 -7.02 -3.70
C SER A 258 -31.28 -6.26 -4.92
N PHE A 259 -30.46 -5.40 -5.52
CA PHE A 259 -30.83 -4.61 -6.70
C PHE A 259 -31.08 -5.48 -7.92
N THR A 260 -30.18 -6.41 -8.21
CA THR A 260 -30.30 -7.30 -9.37
C THR A 260 -31.44 -8.30 -9.24
N TYR A 261 -31.73 -8.77 -8.02
CA TYR A 261 -32.90 -9.59 -7.73
C TYR A 261 -34.23 -8.81 -7.89
N ALA A 262 -34.26 -7.56 -7.44
CA ALA A 262 -35.43 -6.69 -7.65
C ALA A 262 -35.63 -6.40 -9.15
N LEU A 263 -34.54 -6.10 -9.88
CA LEU A 263 -34.57 -5.80 -11.30
C LEU A 263 -34.95 -7.02 -12.16
N SER A 264 -34.66 -8.25 -11.73
CA SER A 264 -35.14 -9.44 -12.43
C SER A 264 -36.65 -9.67 -12.29
N SER A 265 -37.27 -9.07 -11.27
CA SER A 265 -38.70 -9.21 -10.98
C SER A 265 -39.52 -7.98 -11.41
N ILE A 266 -38.87 -6.83 -11.57
CA ILE A 266 -39.51 -5.54 -11.83
C ILE A 266 -38.85 -4.94 -13.09
N PRO A 267 -39.62 -4.74 -14.19
CA PRO A 267 -39.06 -4.22 -15.45
C PRO A 267 -38.48 -2.80 -15.34
N SER A 268 -39.03 -1.98 -14.45
CA SER A 268 -38.61 -0.59 -14.28
C SER A 268 -37.45 -0.48 -13.28
N ILE A 269 -36.30 0.01 -13.75
CA ILE A 269 -35.11 0.29 -12.92
C ILE A 269 -35.45 1.23 -11.76
N ARG A 270 -36.27 2.27 -12.02
CA ARG A 270 -36.71 3.21 -10.99
C ARG A 270 -37.49 2.50 -9.90
N GLU A 271 -38.42 1.63 -10.28
CA GLU A 271 -39.28 0.92 -9.33
C GLU A 271 -38.50 -0.15 -8.55
N ALA A 272 -37.59 -0.86 -9.22
CA ALA A 272 -36.67 -1.80 -8.58
C ALA A 272 -35.79 -1.09 -7.53
N MET A 273 -35.25 0.09 -7.88
CA MET A 273 -34.46 0.91 -6.95
C MET A 273 -35.30 1.43 -5.78
N ARG A 274 -36.53 1.88 -6.04
CA ARG A 274 -37.48 2.34 -5.02
C ARG A 274 -37.81 1.23 -4.02
N ARG A 275 -37.98 0.00 -4.50
CA ARG A 275 -38.26 -1.16 -3.63
C ARG A 275 -37.10 -1.47 -2.70
N ILE A 276 -35.87 -1.42 -3.20
CA ILE A 276 -34.70 -1.77 -2.38
C ILE A 276 -34.20 -0.62 -1.51
N SER A 277 -34.51 0.64 -1.83
CA SER A 277 -34.02 1.80 -1.05
C SER A 277 -34.59 1.87 0.36
N VAL A 278 -35.68 1.13 0.64
CA VAL A 278 -36.24 0.95 2.00
C VAL A 278 -35.34 0.06 2.87
N LEU A 279 -34.48 -0.77 2.26
CA LEU A 279 -33.55 -1.64 2.98
C LEU A 279 -32.36 -0.86 3.55
N ASN A 280 -31.82 -1.33 4.66
CA ASN A 280 -30.62 -0.75 5.27
C ASN A 280 -29.35 -1.47 4.78
N PHE A 281 -28.48 -0.72 4.09
CA PHE A 281 -27.16 -1.15 3.60
C PHE A 281 -26.02 -0.47 4.37
N GLY A 282 -26.22 -0.22 5.67
CA GLY A 282 -25.23 0.38 6.54
C GLY A 282 -24.73 1.74 6.02
N LYS A 283 -23.40 1.85 5.79
CA LYS A 283 -22.79 3.10 5.32
C LYS A 283 -23.12 3.44 3.85
N LEU A 284 -23.61 2.47 3.08
CA LEU A 284 -23.96 2.65 1.68
C LEU A 284 -25.39 3.20 1.51
N THR A 285 -26.23 3.12 2.54
CA THR A 285 -27.64 3.57 2.52
C THR A 285 -27.81 5.01 2.03
N GLU A 286 -26.97 5.94 2.49
CA GLU A 286 -27.04 7.35 2.07
C GLU A 286 -26.77 7.51 0.56
N VAL A 287 -25.76 6.80 0.05
CA VAL A 287 -25.40 6.81 -1.38
C VAL A 287 -26.51 6.21 -2.23
N ILE A 288 -27.10 5.11 -1.77
CA ILE A 288 -28.21 4.40 -2.42
C ILE A 288 -29.47 5.28 -2.46
N ASN A 289 -29.75 6.01 -1.37
CA ASN A 289 -30.84 6.97 -1.32
C ASN A 289 -30.63 8.14 -2.29
N GLU A 290 -29.38 8.59 -2.49
CA GLU A 290 -29.07 9.59 -3.51
C GLU A 290 -29.33 9.06 -4.92
N VAL A 291 -28.93 7.81 -5.22
CA VAL A 291 -29.23 7.16 -6.51
C VAL A 291 -30.74 7.06 -6.73
N ASN A 292 -31.50 6.63 -5.73
CA ASN A 292 -32.96 6.53 -5.81
C ASN A 292 -33.64 7.88 -6.06
N LYS A 293 -33.19 8.95 -5.37
CA LYS A 293 -33.67 10.32 -5.59
C LYS A 293 -33.42 10.76 -7.04
N ARG A 294 -32.21 10.52 -7.56
CA ARG A 294 -31.86 10.89 -8.95
C ARG A 294 -32.73 10.17 -9.98
N LEU A 295 -32.94 8.86 -9.82
CA LEU A 295 -33.84 8.09 -10.69
C LEU A 295 -35.30 8.58 -10.61
N SER A 296 -35.74 8.98 -9.41
CA SER A 296 -37.10 9.51 -9.18
C SER A 296 -37.31 10.88 -9.84
N LEU A 297 -36.25 11.71 -9.89
CA LEU A 297 -36.24 12.98 -10.62
C LEU A 297 -36.19 12.82 -12.15
N GLY A 298 -36.14 11.59 -12.66
CA GLY A 298 -36.13 11.33 -14.10
C GLY A 298 -34.78 11.54 -14.78
N LEU A 299 -33.68 11.60 -14.01
CA LEU A 299 -32.33 11.62 -14.59
C LEU A 299 -32.06 10.31 -15.34
N ASN A 300 -31.18 10.39 -16.34
CA ASN A 300 -30.73 9.23 -17.11
C ASN A 300 -30.16 8.14 -16.18
N PHE A 301 -30.29 6.87 -16.60
CA PHE A 301 -29.89 5.72 -15.81
C PHE A 301 -28.43 5.80 -15.34
N GLU A 302 -27.48 6.06 -16.25
CA GLU A 302 -26.06 6.12 -15.89
C GLU A 302 -25.73 7.31 -14.98
N THR A 303 -26.30 8.48 -15.25
CA THR A 303 -26.04 9.69 -14.45
C THR A 303 -26.65 9.59 -13.06
N SER A 304 -27.70 8.79 -12.90
CA SER A 304 -28.31 8.52 -11.60
C SER A 304 -27.40 7.70 -10.69
N PHE A 305 -26.53 6.86 -11.25
CA PHE A 305 -25.57 6.03 -10.50
C PHE A 305 -24.24 6.74 -10.21
N GLU A 306 -24.04 7.98 -10.68
CA GLU A 306 -22.87 8.81 -10.38
C GLU A 306 -22.46 8.85 -8.88
N PRO A 307 -23.38 8.85 -7.89
CA PRO A 307 -23.01 8.78 -6.47
C PRO A 307 -22.14 7.56 -6.10
N LEU A 308 -22.37 6.40 -6.71
CA LEU A 308 -21.53 5.22 -6.48
C LEU A 308 -20.10 5.43 -7.01
N PHE A 309 -19.95 6.19 -8.09
CA PHE A 309 -18.63 6.59 -8.58
C PHE A 309 -17.96 7.67 -7.70
N LYS A 310 -18.72 8.36 -6.83
CA LYS A 310 -18.18 9.34 -5.87
C LYS A 310 -17.74 8.72 -4.53
N THR A 311 -17.93 7.41 -4.32
CA THR A 311 -17.48 6.68 -3.13
C THR A 311 -15.95 6.58 -2.97
N ASN A 312 -15.20 6.90 -4.03
CA ASN A 312 -13.73 6.82 -4.11
C ASN A 312 -13.13 5.40 -3.98
N SER A 313 -13.94 4.34 -3.94
CA SER A 313 -13.46 2.96 -4.13
C SER A 313 -13.21 2.69 -5.61
N GLU A 314 -12.05 2.12 -5.96
CA GLU A 314 -11.82 1.62 -7.32
C GLU A 314 -12.67 0.38 -7.62
N LEU A 315 -12.86 -0.49 -6.63
CA LEU A 315 -13.59 -1.75 -6.78
C LEU A 315 -15.09 -1.51 -7.05
N ILE A 316 -15.72 -0.59 -6.29
CA ILE A 316 -17.12 -0.19 -6.51
C ILE A 316 -17.28 0.41 -7.91
N LYS A 317 -16.37 1.31 -8.33
CA LYS A 317 -16.42 1.95 -9.65
C LYS A 317 -16.41 0.94 -10.79
N ILE A 318 -15.46 0.00 -10.76
CA ILE A 318 -15.32 -1.00 -11.82
C ILE A 318 -16.56 -1.90 -11.89
N HIS A 319 -17.02 -2.42 -10.76
CA HIS A 319 -18.19 -3.31 -10.75
C HIS A 319 -19.50 -2.59 -11.05
N THR A 320 -19.64 -1.31 -10.65
CA THR A 320 -20.80 -0.49 -11.00
C THR A 320 -20.82 -0.22 -12.51
N ASP A 321 -19.67 0.11 -13.10
CA ASP A 321 -19.56 0.33 -14.54
C ASP A 321 -19.94 -0.92 -15.35
N VAL A 322 -19.44 -2.09 -14.95
CA VAL A 322 -19.83 -3.38 -15.56
C VAL A 322 -21.33 -3.60 -15.43
N LEU A 323 -21.91 -3.43 -14.23
CA LEU A 323 -23.35 -3.60 -14.00
C LEU A 323 -24.20 -2.73 -14.92
N LEU A 324 -23.93 -1.41 -14.95
CA LEU A 324 -24.69 -0.45 -15.76
C LEU A 324 -24.62 -0.81 -17.25
N HIS A 325 -23.44 -1.25 -17.69
CA HIS A 325 -23.20 -1.62 -19.06
C HIS A 325 -23.96 -2.90 -19.44
N CYS A 326 -23.91 -3.94 -18.61
CA CYS A 326 -24.64 -5.19 -18.86
C CYS A 326 -26.17 -4.97 -18.88
N ILE A 327 -26.69 -4.15 -17.97
CA ILE A 327 -28.12 -3.80 -17.95
C ILE A 327 -28.52 -3.09 -19.25
N ARG A 328 -27.68 -2.17 -19.77
CA ARG A 328 -27.94 -1.50 -21.05
C ARG A 328 -28.01 -2.46 -22.23
N VAL A 329 -27.15 -3.48 -22.23
CA VAL A 329 -27.09 -4.50 -23.31
C VAL A 329 -28.24 -5.51 -23.19
N GLY A 330 -29.04 -5.47 -22.12
CA GLY A 330 -30.18 -6.37 -21.91
C GLY A 330 -29.80 -7.70 -21.27
N ALA A 331 -28.64 -7.77 -20.60
CA ALA A 331 -28.23 -8.96 -19.89
C ALA A 331 -29.17 -9.28 -18.71
N PRO A 332 -29.48 -10.57 -18.44
CA PRO A 332 -30.34 -10.97 -17.32
C PRO A 332 -29.75 -10.49 -15.98
N PRO A 333 -30.43 -9.57 -15.26
CA PRO A 333 -29.86 -8.90 -14.09
C PRO A 333 -29.36 -9.85 -13.01
N ARG A 334 -30.10 -10.93 -12.75
CA ARG A 334 -29.77 -11.91 -11.71
C ARG A 334 -28.44 -12.63 -11.97
N LYS A 335 -28.23 -13.14 -13.19
CA LYS A 335 -26.96 -13.81 -13.56
C LYS A 335 -25.78 -12.86 -13.49
N VAL A 336 -25.98 -11.61 -13.94
CA VAL A 336 -24.95 -10.55 -13.87
C VAL A 336 -24.62 -10.21 -12.41
N GLY A 337 -25.65 -10.08 -11.56
CA GLY A 337 -25.49 -9.81 -10.14
C GLY A 337 -24.67 -10.87 -9.42
N ASP A 338 -24.97 -12.15 -9.66
CA ASP A 338 -24.26 -13.27 -9.04
C ASP A 338 -22.76 -13.28 -9.43
N LEU A 339 -22.45 -13.05 -10.71
CA LEU A 339 -21.06 -12.92 -11.21
C LEU A 339 -20.31 -11.72 -10.61
N ILE A 340 -20.97 -10.56 -10.53
CA ILE A 340 -20.38 -9.35 -9.94
C ILE A 340 -20.12 -9.55 -8.45
N VAL A 341 -21.07 -10.14 -7.72
CA VAL A 341 -20.92 -10.44 -6.30
C VAL A 341 -19.75 -11.40 -6.07
N TYR A 342 -19.70 -12.50 -6.82
CA TYR A 342 -18.60 -13.47 -6.73
C TYR A 342 -17.23 -12.83 -6.99
N SER A 343 -17.11 -12.03 -8.06
CA SER A 343 -15.90 -11.27 -8.37
C SER A 343 -15.51 -10.35 -7.22
N PHE A 344 -16.46 -9.54 -6.74
CA PHE A 344 -16.22 -8.54 -5.72
C PHE A 344 -15.75 -9.17 -4.41
N THR A 345 -16.46 -10.19 -3.93
CA THR A 345 -16.13 -10.89 -2.68
C THR A 345 -14.79 -11.62 -2.78
N THR A 346 -14.47 -12.17 -3.95
CA THR A 346 -13.17 -12.82 -4.19
C THR A 346 -12.04 -11.78 -4.07
N HIS A 347 -12.14 -10.65 -4.77
CA HIS A 347 -11.14 -9.58 -4.66
C HIS A 347 -11.05 -8.98 -3.25
N GLU A 348 -12.18 -8.82 -2.55
CA GLU A 348 -12.19 -8.37 -1.15
C GLU A 348 -11.46 -9.36 -0.24
N SER A 349 -11.71 -10.66 -0.39
CA SER A 349 -11.05 -11.71 0.41
C SER A 349 -9.53 -11.73 0.20
N LEU A 350 -9.06 -11.60 -1.05
CA LEU A 350 -7.64 -11.53 -1.38
C LEU A 350 -6.98 -10.29 -0.75
N ARG A 351 -7.68 -9.15 -0.77
CA ARG A 351 -7.24 -7.92 -0.13
C ARG A 351 -7.14 -8.07 1.39
N ARG A 352 -8.09 -8.75 2.04
CA ARG A 352 -8.05 -9.03 3.49
C ARG A 352 -6.83 -9.89 3.86
N LYS A 353 -6.52 -10.94 3.10
CA LYS A 353 -5.29 -11.74 3.32
C LYS A 353 -4.02 -10.89 3.18
N LYS A 354 -3.98 -9.95 2.22
CA LYS A 354 -2.87 -8.99 2.10
C LYS A 354 -2.78 -8.06 3.30
N ASP A 355 -3.92 -7.55 3.78
CA ASP A 355 -3.99 -6.68 4.95
C ASP A 355 -3.47 -7.36 6.23
N GLU A 356 -3.61 -8.68 6.37
CA GLU A 356 -3.03 -9.44 7.48
C GLU A 356 -1.50 -9.37 7.48
N ILE A 357 -0.86 -9.46 6.30
CA ILE A 357 0.59 -9.31 6.15
C ILE A 357 1.01 -7.87 6.49
N VAL A 358 0.26 -6.88 6.02
CA VAL A 358 0.49 -5.45 6.32
C VAL A 358 0.34 -5.19 7.82
N ALA A 359 -0.67 -5.77 8.46
CA ALA A 359 -0.91 -5.63 9.90
C ALA A 359 0.22 -6.27 10.72
N TYR A 360 0.71 -7.44 10.30
CA TYR A 360 1.87 -8.09 10.89
C TYR A 360 3.12 -7.21 10.81
N LEU A 361 3.48 -6.72 9.61
CA LEU A 361 4.64 -5.84 9.44
C LEU A 361 4.52 -4.58 10.29
N ARG A 362 3.36 -3.91 10.26
CA ARG A 362 3.10 -2.74 11.11
C ARG A 362 3.25 -3.07 12.59
N GLY A 363 2.73 -4.22 13.03
CA GLY A 363 2.80 -4.68 14.42
C GLY A 363 4.23 -4.91 14.90
N SER A 364 5.13 -5.33 14.00
CA SER A 364 6.55 -5.56 14.32
C SER A 364 7.43 -4.31 14.16
N LEU A 365 7.15 -3.46 13.17
CA LEU A 365 7.98 -2.28 12.88
C LEU A 365 7.97 -1.26 14.01
N ILE A 366 6.82 -0.99 14.62
CA ILE A 366 6.68 0.02 15.68
C ILE A 366 7.53 -0.36 16.90
N PRO A 367 7.43 -1.57 17.48
CA PRO A 367 8.31 -2.01 18.56
C PRO A 367 9.80 -1.94 18.23
N ILE A 368 10.22 -2.35 17.03
CA ILE A 368 11.63 -2.30 16.63
C ILE A 368 12.16 -0.86 16.69
N HIS A 369 11.38 0.13 16.23
CA HIS A 369 11.80 1.54 16.26
C HIS A 369 11.81 2.11 17.68
N ILE A 370 10.84 1.73 18.52
CA ILE A 370 10.83 2.10 19.95
C ILE A 370 12.09 1.55 20.64
N SER A 371 12.32 0.24 20.52
CA SER A 371 13.47 -0.43 21.12
C SER A 371 14.78 0.18 20.66
N PHE A 372 14.90 0.49 19.36
CA PHE A 372 16.09 1.12 18.82
C PHE A 372 16.36 2.49 19.44
N GLY A 373 15.33 3.35 19.54
CA GLY A 373 15.44 4.66 20.19
C GLY A 373 15.83 4.55 21.66
N VAL A 374 15.22 3.61 22.41
CA VAL A 374 15.51 3.37 23.83
C VAL A 374 16.94 2.91 24.06
N VAL A 375 17.39 1.88 23.31
CA VAL A 375 18.73 1.31 23.50
C VAL A 375 19.80 2.35 23.17
N VAL A 376 19.63 3.09 22.07
CA VAL A 376 20.60 4.11 21.68
C VAL A 376 20.65 5.27 22.69
N ALA A 377 19.50 5.76 23.18
CA ALA A 377 19.50 6.81 24.20
C ALA A 377 20.14 6.36 25.53
N THR A 378 19.95 5.09 25.90
CA THR A 378 20.61 4.50 27.08
C THR A 378 22.12 4.48 26.90
N LEU A 379 22.62 4.05 25.73
CA LEU A 379 24.05 4.07 25.41
C LEU A 379 24.61 5.49 25.46
N PHE A 380 23.93 6.46 24.86
CA PHE A 380 24.38 7.85 24.91
C PHE A 380 24.42 8.41 26.32
N SER A 381 23.42 8.13 27.14
CA SER A 381 23.38 8.58 28.54
C SER A 381 24.53 8.01 29.35
N PHE A 382 24.93 6.76 29.07
CA PHE A 382 26.11 6.16 29.67
C PHE A 382 27.41 6.81 29.17
N MET A 383 27.52 7.09 27.86
CA MET A 383 28.69 7.77 27.28
C MET A 383 28.86 9.22 27.78
N THR A 384 27.76 9.95 28.02
CA THR A 384 27.83 11.31 28.57
C THR A 384 28.24 11.29 30.04
N LEU A 385 27.68 10.36 30.82
CA LEU A 385 28.05 10.18 32.22
C LEU A 385 29.51 9.73 32.38
N SER A 386 29.99 8.82 31.54
CA SER A 386 31.40 8.41 31.57
C SER A 386 32.31 9.59 31.26
N LYS A 387 31.99 10.40 30.23
CA LYS A 387 32.76 11.62 29.90
C LYS A 387 32.84 12.60 31.08
N GLU A 388 31.74 12.82 31.79
CA GLU A 388 31.72 13.69 32.98
C GLU A 388 32.59 13.13 34.11
N LEU A 389 32.50 11.83 34.41
CA LEU A 389 33.34 11.18 35.43
C LEU A 389 34.83 11.26 35.08
N VAL A 390 35.20 11.04 33.82
CA VAL A 390 36.59 11.18 33.35
C VAL A 390 37.10 12.60 33.55
N SER A 391 36.26 13.61 33.29
CA SER A 391 36.66 15.01 33.45
C SER A 391 36.91 15.45 34.90
N MET A 392 36.50 14.64 35.88
CA MET A 392 36.76 14.87 37.30
C MET A 392 38.12 14.28 37.76
N ILE A 393 38.78 13.44 36.94
CA ILE A 393 40.06 12.79 37.26
C ILE A 393 41.21 13.59 36.62
N GLU A 394 42.26 13.91 37.38
CA GLU A 394 43.44 14.61 36.87
C GLU A 394 44.18 13.82 35.77
N VAL A 395 44.76 14.57 34.83
CA VAL A 395 45.14 14.21 33.46
C VAL A 395 46.18 13.08 33.25
N PRO A 396 47.09 12.67 34.17
CA PRO A 396 48.17 11.75 33.79
C PRO A 396 47.73 10.29 33.55
N VAL A 397 46.56 9.86 34.04
CA VAL A 397 46.11 8.44 33.98
C VAL A 397 45.32 8.10 32.70
N LEU A 398 44.97 9.11 31.90
CA LEU A 398 44.12 8.95 30.71
C LEU A 398 44.79 8.21 29.55
N LEU A 399 46.13 8.08 29.56
CA LEU A 399 46.89 7.53 28.44
C LEU A 399 47.07 6.00 28.48
N GLU A 400 46.78 5.34 29.61
CA GLU A 400 46.99 3.88 29.75
C GLU A 400 45.69 3.08 29.89
N VAL A 401 44.53 3.73 30.07
CA VAL A 401 43.23 3.07 30.23
C VAL A 401 42.35 3.33 29.01
N PRO A 402 42.09 2.33 28.13
CA PRO A 402 41.28 2.48 26.92
C PRO A 402 39.87 3.05 27.16
N LEU A 403 39.31 2.83 28.36
CA LEU A 403 37.99 3.32 28.77
C LEU A 403 37.92 4.84 29.03
N LEU A 404 39.05 5.56 29.06
CA LEU A 404 39.11 6.98 29.41
C LEU A 404 39.43 7.92 28.23
N GLN A 405 39.43 7.42 26.99
CA GLN A 405 39.65 8.27 25.80
C GLN A 405 38.45 9.20 25.51
N PRO A 406 38.66 10.40 24.93
CA PRO A 406 37.59 11.34 24.64
C PRO A 406 36.63 10.78 23.59
N ILE A 407 35.44 10.38 24.04
CA ILE A 407 34.39 9.81 23.18
C ILE A 407 33.78 10.91 22.30
N PRO A 408 33.80 10.80 20.95
CA PRO A 408 33.15 11.74 20.04
C PRO A 408 31.63 11.48 19.98
N VAL A 409 30.91 11.86 21.05
CA VAL A 409 29.45 11.67 21.23
C VAL A 409 28.62 12.14 20.02
N SER A 410 29.08 13.19 19.38
CA SER A 410 28.45 13.82 18.22
C SER A 410 28.58 13.03 16.92
N LEU A 411 29.69 12.33 16.70
CA LEU A 411 29.82 11.42 15.57
C LEU A 411 28.80 10.28 15.70
N PHE A 412 28.68 9.71 16.90
CA PHE A 412 27.70 8.69 17.19
C PHE A 412 26.27 9.21 17.00
N ARG A 413 25.99 10.43 17.43
CA ARG A 413 24.68 11.08 17.24
C ARG A 413 24.35 11.26 15.76
N LEU A 414 25.32 11.69 14.95
CA LEU A 414 25.17 11.78 13.50
C LEU A 414 24.86 10.42 12.89
N MET A 415 25.60 9.37 13.28
CA MET A 415 25.37 8.01 12.80
C MET A 415 23.99 7.49 13.16
N PHE A 416 23.53 7.76 14.39
CA PHE A 416 22.18 7.42 14.82
C PHE A 416 21.14 8.08 13.93
N TYR A 417 21.20 9.40 13.74
CA TYR A 417 20.23 10.10 12.88
C TYR A 417 20.27 9.58 11.44
N MET A 418 21.45 9.38 10.86
CA MET A 418 21.58 8.85 9.50
C MET A 418 20.94 7.47 9.36
N MET A 419 21.25 6.54 10.26
CA MET A 419 20.71 5.18 10.17
C MET A 419 19.22 5.13 10.51
N TYR A 420 18.80 5.85 11.55
CA TYR A 420 17.41 5.87 11.98
C TYR A 420 16.48 6.53 10.95
N PHE A 421 16.87 7.65 10.37
CA PHE A 421 16.10 8.28 9.30
C PHE A 421 16.08 7.42 8.04
N MET A 422 17.20 6.76 7.70
CA MET A 422 17.20 5.80 6.59
C MET A 422 16.25 4.62 6.86
N MET A 423 16.29 4.06 8.06
CA MET A 423 15.41 2.98 8.46
C MET A 423 13.93 3.41 8.37
N CYS A 424 13.57 4.58 8.89
CA CYS A 424 12.21 5.11 8.82
C CYS A 424 11.74 5.32 7.37
N THR A 425 12.59 5.89 6.51
CA THR A 425 12.26 6.16 5.11
C THR A 425 12.10 4.87 4.30
N VAL A 426 12.99 3.88 4.46
CA VAL A 426 12.88 2.59 3.79
C VAL A 426 11.68 1.78 4.30
N CYS A 427 11.47 1.72 5.61
CA CYS A 427 10.29 1.05 6.18
C CYS A 427 9.00 1.68 5.67
N SER A 428 8.94 3.02 5.63
CA SER A 428 7.79 3.73 5.08
C SER A 428 7.59 3.47 3.58
N LEU A 429 8.68 3.40 2.80
CA LEU A 429 8.63 3.05 1.37
C LEU A 429 8.08 1.63 1.16
N ILE A 430 8.50 0.66 1.96
CA ILE A 430 8.00 -0.72 1.90
C ILE A 430 6.50 -0.75 2.22
N MET A 431 6.05 -0.06 3.26
CA MET A 431 4.63 0.02 3.60
C MET A 431 3.80 0.74 2.52
N TYR A 432 4.37 1.76 1.88
CA TYR A 432 3.78 2.41 0.71
C TYR A 432 3.58 1.43 -0.46
N LEU A 433 4.56 0.57 -0.73
CA LEU A 433 4.50 -0.42 -1.81
C LEU A 433 3.48 -1.53 -1.54
N LEU A 434 3.30 -1.90 -0.27
CA LEU A 434 2.42 -2.98 0.17
C LEU A 434 0.93 -2.61 0.19
N GLU A 435 0.58 -1.40 0.65
CA GLU A 435 -0.81 -1.06 0.96
C GLU A 435 -1.59 -0.53 -0.27
N ASP A 436 -1.21 0.62 -0.83
CA ASP A 436 -1.99 1.31 -1.88
C ASP A 436 -1.15 2.19 -2.86
N ARG A 437 0.19 2.16 -2.76
CA ARG A 437 1.11 3.07 -3.50
C ARG A 437 0.62 4.53 -3.50
N ASN A 438 0.18 5.00 -2.34
CA ASN A 438 -0.34 6.35 -2.14
C ASN A 438 0.55 7.13 -1.17
N VAL A 439 0.96 8.34 -1.56
CA VAL A 439 1.84 9.22 -0.76
C VAL A 439 1.29 9.48 0.64
N MET A 440 -0.04 9.49 0.79
CA MET A 440 -0.67 9.65 2.11
C MET A 440 -0.33 8.51 3.08
N ILE A 441 -0.14 7.28 2.58
CA ILE A 441 0.26 6.11 3.36
C ILE A 441 1.74 6.18 3.71
N PHE A 442 2.58 6.62 2.76
CA PHE A 442 3.99 6.89 3.02
C PHE A 442 4.14 7.92 4.16
N LEU A 443 3.40 9.02 4.13
CA LEU A 443 3.45 10.03 5.20
C LEU A 443 3.01 9.46 6.55
N TYR A 444 1.97 8.62 6.56
CA TYR A 444 1.47 7.97 7.78
C TYR A 444 2.53 7.11 8.45
N TYR A 445 3.19 6.23 7.68
CA TYR A 445 4.21 5.35 8.24
C TYR A 445 5.51 6.09 8.56
N LEU A 446 5.88 7.09 7.75
CA LEU A 446 7.06 7.91 8.04
C LEU A 446 6.90 8.64 9.38
N SER A 447 5.76 9.31 9.59
CA SER A 447 5.48 10.07 10.81
C SER A 447 5.39 9.17 12.05
N ILE A 448 4.64 8.06 12.01
CA ILE A 448 4.49 7.19 13.17
C ILE A 448 5.81 6.50 13.55
N LEU A 449 6.63 6.11 12.57
CA LEU A 449 7.91 5.45 12.82
C LEU A 449 8.93 6.41 13.42
N LEU A 450 9.01 7.66 12.93
CA LEU A 450 9.86 8.71 13.50
C LEU A 450 9.48 9.04 14.94
N ILE A 451 8.19 9.19 15.21
CA ILE A 451 7.70 9.45 16.57
C ILE A 451 8.05 8.26 17.48
N ALA A 452 7.86 7.04 16.99
CA ALA A 452 8.07 5.82 17.77
C ALA A 452 9.51 5.68 18.30
N GLY A 453 10.53 6.15 17.58
CA GLY A 453 11.92 6.09 18.07
C GLY A 453 12.46 7.43 18.60
N LEU A 454 12.11 8.58 18.01
CA LEU A 454 12.59 9.89 18.50
C LEU A 454 12.02 10.26 19.87
N VAL A 455 10.75 9.94 20.15
CA VAL A 455 10.15 10.30 21.45
C VAL A 455 10.86 9.58 22.60
N PRO A 456 11.01 8.24 22.60
CA PRO A 456 11.79 7.57 23.62
C PRO A 456 13.24 8.05 23.66
N TYR A 457 13.84 8.31 22.50
CA TYR A 457 15.23 8.77 22.42
C TYR A 457 15.44 10.11 23.14
N ILE A 458 14.65 11.13 22.79
CA ILE A 458 14.76 12.50 23.35
C ILE A 458 14.41 12.51 24.84
N LEU A 459 13.35 11.78 25.24
CA LEU A 459 12.94 11.71 26.64
C LEU A 459 14.03 11.08 27.51
N LEU A 460 14.62 9.96 27.06
CA LEU A 460 15.67 9.30 27.83
C LEU A 460 16.96 10.11 27.84
N GLU A 461 17.36 10.74 26.73
CA GLU A 461 18.55 11.61 26.71
C GLU A 461 18.42 12.78 27.70
N LEU A 462 17.21 13.33 27.89
CA LEU A 462 16.97 14.45 28.80
C LEU A 462 16.97 14.03 30.28
N TYR A 463 16.30 12.92 30.63
CA TYR A 463 16.05 12.58 32.04
C TYR A 463 17.00 11.50 32.60
N LEU A 464 17.51 10.61 31.75
CA LEU A 464 18.27 9.45 32.23
C LEU A 464 19.61 9.82 32.90
N PRO A 465 20.38 10.82 32.41
CA PRO A 465 21.62 11.23 33.09
C PRO A 465 21.38 11.70 34.53
N ASP A 466 20.34 12.49 34.77
CA ASP A 466 20.01 12.99 36.12
C ASP A 466 19.56 11.87 37.08
N ILE A 467 18.81 10.90 36.56
CA ILE A 467 18.39 9.72 37.31
C ILE A 467 19.62 8.87 37.67
N LEU A 468 20.51 8.63 36.71
CA LEU A 468 21.73 7.85 36.94
C LEU A 468 22.68 8.54 37.93
N LYS A 469 22.83 9.86 37.86
CA LYS A 469 23.60 10.65 38.83
C LYS A 469 23.06 10.48 40.25
N LYS A 470 21.74 10.60 40.44
CA LYS A 470 21.11 10.38 41.75
C LYS A 470 21.29 8.94 42.27
N ALA A 471 21.30 7.95 41.37
CA ALA A 471 21.49 6.55 41.74
C ALA A 471 22.95 6.18 42.05
N LEU A 472 23.93 6.80 41.37
CA LEU A 472 25.36 6.54 41.61
C LEU A 472 25.90 7.21 42.87
N ILE A 473 25.24 8.24 43.41
CA ILE A 473 25.55 8.79 44.74
C ILE A 473 24.99 7.83 45.81
N ILE A 474 25.63 6.66 45.95
CA ILE A 474 25.63 5.93 47.21
C ILE A 474 26.64 6.67 48.10
N PRO A 475 26.27 7.13 49.30
CA PRO A 475 27.22 7.80 50.18
C PRO A 475 28.33 6.81 50.51
N ILE A 476 29.56 7.13 50.13
CA ILE A 476 30.74 6.41 50.60
C ILE A 476 30.72 6.54 52.13
N PRO A 477 30.58 5.46 52.91
CA PRO A 477 30.74 5.55 54.36
C PRO A 477 32.19 5.94 54.62
N GLY A 478 32.35 7.03 55.37
CA GLY A 478 33.65 7.63 55.70
C GLY A 478 34.54 6.76 56.57
#